data_AF-A0A8X6VX37-F1
#
_entry.id   AF-A0A8X6VX37-F1
#
_cell.length_a   1.000
_cell.length_b   1.000
_cell.length_c   1.000
_cell.angle_alpha   90.00
_cell.angle_beta   90.00
_cell.angle_gamma   90.00
#
_symmetry.space_group_name_H-M   'P 1'
#
loop_
_entity.id
_entity.type
_entity.pdbx_description
1 polymer ?
#
loop_
_entity_poly.entity_id
_entity_poly.type
_entity_poly.pdbx_seq_one_letter_code
_entity_poly.pdbx_strand_id
1 'polypeptide(L)'
;MKIRLQKTGESLQEYASEVERLTNLAFSDHPATVREAISQPYFVHDLKDGEMQKAVRMAYVQDLKSALLYALKVEAANEANYSDSHSVRGARVTTDAPCESPWRKEIEKLRKEIQNLMAQRQNLRRRRITC
;
A
#
# COMPACT_ATOMS: atom_id res chain seq x y z
N MET A 1 -11.31 11.75 12.65
CA MET A 1 -9.86 11.53 12.73
C MET A 1 -9.15 12.52 11.81
N LYS A 2 -8.09 13.17 12.29
CA LYS A 2 -7.18 13.93 11.40
C LYS A 2 -6.14 12.95 10.87
N ILE A 3 -6.04 12.82 9.55
CA ILE A 3 -5.02 11.99 8.90
C ILE A 3 -3.67 12.64 9.16
N ARG A 4 -2.82 12.01 9.98
CA ARG A 4 -1.49 12.52 10.35
C ARG A 4 -0.46 11.70 9.58
N LEU A 5 0.22 12.36 8.65
CA LEU A 5 1.35 11.77 7.94
C LEU A 5 2.63 11.87 8.78
N GLN A 6 3.54 10.91 8.60
CA GLN A 6 4.87 10.96 9.21
C GLN A 6 5.60 12.25 8.77
N LYS A 7 6.10 13.03 9.74
CA LYS A 7 6.81 14.29 9.45
C LYS A 7 8.25 14.04 9.03
N THR A 8 8.83 14.97 8.27
CA THR A 8 10.27 14.92 7.95
C THR A 8 11.09 15.13 9.22
N GLY A 9 11.90 14.14 9.59
CA GLY A 9 12.72 14.14 10.80
C GLY A 9 12.07 13.51 12.03
N GLU A 10 10.83 13.01 11.92
CA GLU A 10 10.17 12.22 12.96
C GLU A 10 10.62 10.76 12.86
N SER A 11 11.05 10.19 13.99
CA SER A 11 11.47 8.79 14.04
C SER A 11 10.29 7.84 13.84
N LEU A 12 10.55 6.63 13.33
CA LEU A 12 9.53 5.60 13.18
C LEU A 12 8.84 5.25 14.51
N GLN A 13 9.59 5.34 15.62
CA GLN A 13 9.11 5.04 16.97
C GLN A 13 8.15 6.13 17.49
N GLU A 14 8.51 7.41 17.33
CA GLU A 14 7.63 8.53 17.68
C GLU A 14 6.34 8.49 16.87
N TYR A 15 6.46 8.22 15.57
CA TYR A 15 5.32 8.10 14.67
C TYR A 15 4.39 6.94 15.08
N ALA A 16 4.94 5.75 15.35
CA ALA A 16 4.15 4.60 15.80
C ALA A 16 3.44 4.86 17.14
N SER A 17 4.14 5.48 18.09
CA SER A 17 3.58 5.83 19.41
C SER A 17 2.42 6.82 19.27
N GLU A 18 2.55 7.79 18.38
CA GLU A 18 1.48 8.73 18.10
C GLU A 18 0.28 8.07 17.40
N VAL A 19 0.52 7.18 16.43
CA VAL A 19 -0.55 6.42 15.77
C VAL A 19 -1.33 5.61 16.81
N GLU A 20 -0.65 4.91 17.70
CA GLU A 20 -1.27 4.16 18.81
C GLU A 20 -2.05 5.09 19.75
N ARG A 21 -1.49 6.25 20.11
CA ARG A 21 -2.18 7.23 20.95
C ARG A 21 -3.45 7.77 20.28
N LEU A 22 -3.39 8.06 18.98
CA LEU A 22 -4.51 8.57 18.19
C LEU A 22 -5.61 7.52 18.02
N THR A 23 -5.27 6.26 17.75
CA THR A 23 -6.25 5.18 17.66
C THR A 23 -6.89 4.90 19.01
N ASN A 24 -6.11 4.92 20.10
CA ASN A 24 -6.64 4.75 21.46
C ASN A 24 -7.58 5.86 21.88
N LEU A 25 -7.32 7.10 21.48
CA LEU A 25 -8.18 8.24 21.76
C LEU A 25 -9.47 8.22 20.92
N ALA A 26 -9.36 7.86 19.65
CA ALA A 26 -10.49 7.87 18.72
C ALA A 26 -11.43 6.68 18.89
N PHE A 27 -10.90 5.54 19.35
CA PHE A 27 -11.64 4.28 19.48
C PHE A 27 -11.57 3.75 20.93
N SER A 28 -11.64 4.64 21.93
CA SER A 28 -11.58 4.29 23.35
C SER A 28 -12.57 3.21 23.76
N ASP A 29 -13.74 3.18 23.12
CA ASP A 29 -14.85 2.29 23.45
C ASP A 29 -14.71 0.90 22.81
N HIS A 30 -13.67 0.68 21.99
CA HIS A 30 -13.48 -0.55 21.22
C HIS A 30 -12.40 -1.45 21.87
N PRO A 31 -12.50 -2.78 21.69
CA PRO A 31 -11.46 -3.72 22.16
C PRO A 31 -10.07 -3.39 21.58
N ALA A 32 -9.02 -3.71 22.35
CA ALA A 32 -7.64 -3.47 21.96
C ALA A 32 -7.28 -4.09 20.59
N THR A 33 -7.79 -5.28 20.29
CA THR A 33 -7.58 -5.97 19.01
C THR A 33 -8.11 -5.19 17.81
N VAL A 34 -9.24 -4.50 17.97
CA VAL A 34 -9.81 -3.65 16.90
C VAL A 34 -8.95 -2.41 16.70
N ARG A 35 -8.46 -1.81 17.80
CA ARG A 35 -7.56 -0.66 17.73
C ARG A 35 -6.24 -1.01 17.07
N GLU A 36 -5.68 -2.19 17.38
CA GLU A 36 -4.48 -2.71 16.72
C GLU A 36 -4.70 -2.93 15.23
N ALA A 37 -5.80 -3.59 14.86
CA ALA A 37 -6.17 -3.84 13.46
C ALA A 37 -6.40 -2.57 12.63
N ILE A 38 -6.72 -1.45 13.29
CA ILE A 38 -6.80 -0.13 12.64
C ILE A 38 -5.42 0.53 12.62
N SER A 39 -4.68 0.50 13.72
CA SER A 39 -3.39 1.19 13.86
C SER A 39 -2.31 0.67 12.90
N GLN A 40 -2.25 -0.64 12.67
CA GLN A 40 -1.26 -1.26 11.80
C GLN A 40 -1.36 -0.77 10.34
N PRO A 41 -2.51 -0.85 9.64
CA PRO A 41 -2.60 -0.41 8.26
C PRO A 41 -2.44 1.10 8.13
N TYR A 42 -2.88 1.89 9.13
CA TYR A 42 -2.64 3.33 9.17
C TYR A 42 -1.15 3.66 9.26
N PHE A 43 -0.42 3.00 10.16
CA PHE A 43 1.03 3.16 10.26
C PHE A 43 1.70 2.94 8.91
N VAL A 44 1.41 1.82 8.24
CA VAL A 44 2.04 1.48 6.95
C VAL A 44 1.60 2.42 5.81
N HIS A 45 0.34 2.86 5.78
CA HIS A 45 -0.19 3.72 4.72
C HIS A 45 0.44 5.13 4.74
N ASP A 46 0.67 5.67 5.92
CA ASP A 46 1.06 7.07 6.11
C ASP A 46 2.58 7.23 6.38
N LEU A 47 3.37 6.16 6.17
CA LEU A 47 4.84 6.22 6.11
C LEU A 47 5.31 7.14 4.96
N LYS A 48 6.33 7.95 5.23
CA LYS A 48 6.89 8.90 4.25
C LYS A 48 7.64 8.19 3.11
N ASP A 49 8.39 7.15 3.45
CA ASP A 49 9.20 6.42 2.48
C ASP A 49 8.35 5.37 1.75
N GLY A 50 8.15 5.59 0.45
CA GLY A 50 7.37 4.70 -0.41
C GLY A 50 8.02 3.33 -0.62
N GLU A 51 9.33 3.20 -0.52
CA GLU A 51 10.03 1.92 -0.60
C GLU A 51 9.88 1.15 0.72
N MET A 52 10.07 1.83 1.85
CA MET A 52 9.83 1.25 3.17
C MET A 52 8.36 0.85 3.36
N GLN A 53 7.41 1.68 2.92
CA GLN A 53 5.99 1.37 2.90
C GLN A 53 5.72 0.05 2.14
N LYS A 54 6.29 -0.10 0.94
CA LYS A 54 6.13 -1.33 0.14
C LYS A 54 6.74 -2.52 0.85
N ALA A 55 7.94 -2.38 1.40
CA ALA A 55 8.64 -3.46 2.11
C ALA A 55 7.81 -3.95 3.31
N VAL A 56 7.33 -3.06 4.16
CA VAL A 56 6.51 -3.41 5.32
C VAL A 56 5.17 -4.01 4.89
N ARG A 57 4.56 -3.51 3.81
CA ARG A 57 3.32 -4.08 3.26
C ARG A 57 3.52 -5.50 2.73
N MET A 58 4.67 -5.80 2.12
CA MET A 58 5.01 -7.14 1.65
C MET A 58 5.27 -8.14 2.78
N ALA A 59 5.58 -7.67 4.00
CA ALA A 59 5.83 -8.52 5.16
C ALA A 59 4.54 -9.11 5.78
N TYR A 60 3.34 -8.74 5.30
CA TYR A 60 2.03 -9.25 5.76
C TYR A 60 1.86 -9.26 7.28
N VAL A 61 2.32 -8.20 7.93
CA VAL A 61 2.32 -8.11 9.39
C VAL A 61 0.98 -7.61 9.91
N GLN A 62 0.42 -8.28 10.93
CA GLN A 62 -0.89 -7.92 11.52
C GLN A 62 -0.78 -6.95 12.70
N ASP A 63 0.32 -6.98 13.44
CA ASP A 63 0.50 -6.13 14.63
C ASP A 63 1.27 -4.85 14.30
N LEU A 64 0.91 -3.75 14.97
CA LEU A 64 1.64 -2.48 14.87
C LEU A 64 3.10 -2.64 15.30
N LYS A 65 3.33 -3.33 16.42
CA LYS A 65 4.68 -3.57 16.97
C LYS A 65 5.56 -4.34 16.00
N SER A 66 5.00 -5.38 15.39
CA SER A 66 5.69 -6.21 14.41
C SER A 66 5.98 -5.41 13.14
N ALA A 67 5.07 -4.52 12.70
CA ALA A 67 5.28 -3.64 11.56
C ALA A 67 6.38 -2.60 11.83
N LEU A 68 6.42 -2.03 13.03
CA LEU A 68 7.48 -1.13 13.48
C LEU A 68 8.84 -1.84 13.51
N LEU A 69 8.89 -3.05 14.08
CA LEU A 69 10.13 -3.84 14.14
C LEU A 69 10.68 -4.15 12.74
N TYR A 70 9.80 -4.49 11.80
CA TYR A 70 10.20 -4.73 10.42
C TYR A 70 10.70 -3.45 9.75
N ALA A 71 10.01 -2.32 9.92
CA ALA A 71 10.44 -1.03 9.39
C ALA A 71 11.84 -0.64 9.90
N LEU A 72 12.11 -0.79 11.20
CA LEU A 72 13.44 -0.55 11.79
C LEU A 72 14.52 -1.47 11.21
N LYS A 73 14.19 -2.74 10.91
CA LYS A 73 15.13 -3.64 10.24
C LYS A 73 15.48 -3.18 8.83
N VAL A 74 14.49 -2.68 8.08
CA VAL A 74 14.72 -2.13 6.74
C VAL A 74 15.55 -0.85 6.81
N GLU A 75 15.28 0.02 7.78
CA GLU A 75 16.08 1.23 8.02
C GLU A 75 17.55 0.89 8.31
N ALA A 76 17.81 -0.04 9.23
CA ALA A 76 19.16 -0.50 9.54
C ALA A 76 19.87 -1.17 8.36
N ALA A 77 19.13 -1.96 7.55
CA ALA A 77 19.69 -2.57 6.33
C ALA A 77 20.03 -1.51 5.28
N ASN A 78 19.20 -0.46 5.16
CA ASN A 78 19.47 0.66 4.26
C ASN A 78 20.71 1.44 4.71
N GLU A 79 20.84 1.75 6.00
CA GLU A 79 22.05 2.41 6.54
C GLU A 79 23.33 1.60 6.26
N ALA A 80 23.28 0.28 6.48
CA ALA A 80 24.40 -0.60 6.15
C ALA A 80 24.74 -0.59 4.65
N ASN A 81 23.71 -0.62 3.79
CA ASN A 81 23.90 -0.50 2.34
C ASN A 81 24.51 0.86 1.96
N TYR A 82 24.11 1.97 2.59
CA TYR A 82 24.71 3.28 2.34
C TYR A 82 26.17 3.35 2.79
N SER A 83 26.55 2.71 3.91
CA SER A 83 27.95 2.65 4.36
C SER A 83 28.83 1.73 3.52
N ASP A 84 28.31 0.62 3.00
CA ASP A 84 29.02 -0.28 2.08
C ASP A 84 29.03 0.26 0.63
N SER A 85 28.16 1.22 0.31
CA SER A 85 27.97 1.85 -1.01
C SER A 85 29.04 2.89 -1.39
N HIS A 86 30.22 2.94 -0.74
CA HIS A 86 31.37 3.57 -1.38
C HIS A 86 31.86 2.82 -2.63
N SER A 87 31.27 1.65 -2.97
CA SER A 87 31.57 0.92 -4.22
C SER A 87 30.39 0.66 -5.17
N VAL A 88 29.13 0.76 -4.75
CA VAL A 88 28.00 0.38 -5.63
C VAL A 88 27.49 1.59 -6.41
N ARG A 89 28.20 1.87 -7.50
CA ARG A 89 27.75 2.70 -8.61
C ARG A 89 26.30 2.34 -8.95
N GLY A 90 25.40 3.30 -8.75
CA GLY A 90 23.96 3.10 -8.71
C GLY A 90 23.40 2.20 -9.82
N ALA A 91 22.95 1.02 -9.43
CA ALA A 91 21.90 0.32 -10.15
C ALA A 91 20.59 1.08 -9.87
N ARG A 92 20.39 2.18 -10.59
CA ARG A 92 19.07 2.76 -10.75
C ARG A 92 18.24 1.70 -11.47
N VAL A 93 17.53 0.86 -10.71
CA VAL A 93 16.48 0.01 -11.25
C VAL A 93 15.40 0.97 -11.72
N THR A 94 15.52 1.44 -12.96
CA THR A 94 14.36 2.02 -13.61
C THR A 94 13.40 0.86 -13.79
N THR A 95 12.26 0.94 -13.12
CA THR A 95 11.13 0.05 -13.37
C THR A 95 10.51 0.45 -14.71
N ASP A 96 11.29 0.31 -15.79
CA ASP A 96 10.82 0.51 -17.16
C ASP A 96 10.65 -0.84 -17.88
N ALA A 97 10.78 -1.96 -17.16
CA ALA A 97 10.30 -3.23 -17.66
C ALA A 97 8.76 -3.21 -17.59
N PRO A 98 8.03 -3.29 -18.73
CA PRO A 98 6.62 -3.59 -18.68
C PRO A 98 6.53 -5.02 -18.16
N CYS A 99 6.35 -5.17 -16.85
CA CYS A 99 5.90 -6.42 -16.29
C CYS A 99 4.49 -6.63 -16.85
N GLU A 100 4.40 -7.30 -18.00
CA GLU A 100 3.14 -7.80 -18.51
C GLU A 100 2.61 -8.75 -17.44
N SER A 101 1.73 -8.23 -16.59
CA SER A 101 1.08 -9.04 -15.57
C SER A 101 0.45 -10.23 -16.30
N PRO A 102 0.64 -11.48 -15.85
CA PRO A 102 0.16 -12.68 -16.55
C PRO A 102 -1.32 -12.58 -16.94
N TRP A 103 -2.09 -11.83 -16.16
CA TRP A 103 -3.52 -11.61 -16.30
C TRP A 103 -3.91 -10.41 -17.17
N ARG A 104 -2.98 -9.59 -17.70
CA ARG A 104 -3.30 -8.40 -18.52
C ARG A 104 -4.10 -8.77 -19.77
N LYS A 105 -3.73 -9.86 -20.44
CA LYS A 105 -4.40 -10.34 -21.66
C LYS A 105 -5.82 -10.81 -21.34
N GLU A 106 -6.02 -11.47 -20.21
CA GLU A 106 -7.34 -11.91 -19.74
C GLU A 106 -8.23 -10.72 -19.39
N ILE A 107 -7.69 -9.72 -18.69
CA ILE A 107 -8.40 -8.48 -18.35
C ILE A 107 -8.84 -7.73 -19.61
N GLU A 108 -7.96 -7.60 -20.61
CA GLU A 108 -8.32 -6.91 -21.86
C GLU A 108 -9.34 -7.69 -22.69
N LYS A 109 -9.28 -9.03 -22.66
CA LYS A 109 -10.28 -9.90 -23.28
C LYS A 109 -11.66 -9.71 -22.64
N LEU A 110 -11.74 -9.80 -21.31
CA LEU A 110 -12.97 -9.58 -20.55
C LEU A 110 -13.54 -8.18 -20.79
N ARG A 111 -12.68 -7.17 -20.85
CA ARG A 111 -13.08 -5.78 -21.15
C ARG A 111 -13.78 -5.67 -22.50
N LYS A 112 -13.22 -6.28 -23.55
CA LYS A 112 -13.82 -6.30 -24.90
C LYS A 112 -15.14 -7.06 -24.93
N GLU A 113 -15.23 -8.15 -24.19
CA GLU A 113 -16.45 -8.96 -24.10
C GLU A 113 -17.59 -8.18 -23.44
N ILE A 114 -17.32 -7.47 -22.35
CA ILE A 114 -18.28 -6.57 -21.70
C ILE A 114 -18.74 -5.47 -22.66
N GLN A 115 -17.81 -4.85 -23.40
CA GLN A 115 -18.16 -3.82 -24.40
C GLN A 115 -19.07 -4.37 -25.50
N ASN A 116 -18.79 -5.58 -25.99
CA ASN A 116 -19.62 -6.24 -27.00
C ASN A 116 -21.02 -6.56 -26.45
N LEU A 117 -21.12 -7.11 -25.24
CA LEU A 117 -22.40 -7.37 -24.58
C LEU A 117 -23.22 -6.09 -24.35
N MET A 118 -22.56 -4.99 -23.95
CA MET A 118 -23.22 -3.69 -23.83
C MET A 118 -23.76 -3.19 -25.18
N ALA A 119 -22.96 -3.30 -26.24
CA ALA A 119 -23.37 -2.93 -27.59
C ALA A 119 -24.53 -3.80 -28.11
N GLN A 120 -24.47 -5.11 -27.90
CA GLN A 120 -25.56 -6.03 -28.23
C GLN A 120 -26.84 -5.67 -27.47
N ARG A 121 -26.74 -5.36 -26.17
CA ARG A 121 -27.90 -4.97 -25.36
C ARG A 121 -28.51 -3.64 -25.83
N GLN A 122 -27.69 -2.67 -26.23
CA GLN A 122 -28.16 -1.41 -26.83
C GLN A 122 -28.81 -1.65 -28.21
N ASN A 123 -28.25 -2.52 -29.04
CA ASN A 123 -28.80 -2.85 -30.35
C ASN A 123 -30.13 -3.62 -30.25
N LEU A 124 -30.26 -4.54 -29.30
CA LEU A 124 -31.52 -5.24 -29.01
C LEU A 124 -32.59 -4.30 -28.45
N ARG A 125 -32.20 -3.33 -27.60
CA ARG A 125 -33.09 -2.27 -27.12
C ARG A 125 -33.56 -1.36 -28.25
N ARG A 126 -32.67 -0.96 -29.18
CA ARG A 126 -33.03 -0.15 -30.35
C ARG A 126 -33.96 -0.88 -31.31
N ARG A 127 -33.77 -2.19 -31.53
CA ARG A 127 -34.64 -3.02 -32.39
C ARG A 127 -36.04 -3.25 -31.81
N ARG A 128 -36.19 -3.27 -30.49
CA ARG A 128 -37.52 -3.38 -29.83
C ARG A 128 -38.36 -2.09 -29.90
N ILE A 129 -37.75 -0.95 -30.24
CA ILE A 129 -38.44 0.35 -30.33
C ILE A 129 -38.92 0.64 -31.76
N THR A 130 -38.46 -0.13 -32.75
CA THR A 130 -38.77 0.05 -34.19
C THR A 130 -39.81 -0.95 -34.75
N CYS A 131 -40.66 -1.54 -33.90
CA CYS A 131 -41.83 -2.31 -34.32
C CYS A 131 -43.10 -1.71 -33.73
#